data_AF-A0A3Q0JD44-F1
#
_entry.id   AF-A0A3Q0JD44-F1
#
_cell.length_a   1.000
_cell.length_b   1.000
_cell.length_c   1.000
_cell.angle_alpha   90.00
_cell.angle_beta   90.00
_cell.angle_gamma   90.00
#
_symmetry.space_group_name_H-M   'P 1'
#
loop_
_entity.id
_entity.type
_entity.pdbx_description
1 polymer ?
#
loop_
_entity_poly.entity_id
_entity_poly.type
_entity_poly.pdbx_seq_one_letter_code
_entity_poly.pdbx_strand_id
1 'polypeptide(L)'
;DHFYYYLFHNNLIYSQETIRTALAMGADRGIHVEVSGPEYETLQPFHISKILAKVAQEEKVDMVIVGKQAIDDDSNQTAQMTAAFLNWPQATFASKVDKTDGELTVKREIDGGLETIKVKLPAVISADLRLNEPRYATLPNIMVSLSSCDNEVL
;
A
#
# COMPACT_ATOMS: atom_id res chain seq x y z
N ASP A 1 0.09 0.60 -14.94
CA ASP A 1 -1.03 1.52 -14.61
C ASP A 1 -2.13 0.82 -13.80
N HIS A 2 -1.77 -0.06 -12.85
CA HIS A 2 -2.74 -0.74 -11.99
C HIS A 2 -2.45 -0.35 -10.53
N PHE A 3 -3.42 0.27 -9.87
CA PHE A 3 -3.35 0.55 -8.45
C PHE A 3 -4.03 -0.57 -7.68
N TYR A 4 -3.22 -1.43 -7.04
CA TYR A 4 -3.71 -2.49 -6.18
C TYR A 4 -3.75 -2.02 -4.73
N TYR A 5 -4.87 -2.29 -4.06
CA TYR A 5 -5.05 -2.00 -2.65
C TYR A 5 -5.09 -3.32 -1.86
N TYR A 6 -4.30 -3.37 -0.79
CA TYR A 6 -4.13 -4.57 0.04
C TYR A 6 -4.48 -4.24 1.48
N LEU A 7 -5.30 -5.10 2.11
CA LEU A 7 -5.61 -4.99 3.52
C LEU A 7 -5.57 -6.35 4.20
N PHE A 8 -5.05 -6.37 5.42
CA PHE A 8 -4.91 -7.54 6.28
C PHE A 8 -5.70 -7.30 7.56
N HIS A 9 -6.77 -8.05 7.80
CA HIS A 9 -7.53 -7.97 9.06
C HIS A 9 -8.29 -9.26 9.35
N ASN A 10 -8.52 -9.55 10.63
CA ASN A 10 -9.28 -10.73 11.09
C ASN A 10 -10.78 -10.59 10.92
N ASN A 11 -11.27 -9.36 10.84
CA ASN A 11 -12.69 -9.10 10.74
C ASN A 11 -13.04 -8.87 9.27
N LEU A 12 -13.61 -9.90 8.67
CA LEU A 12 -14.01 -9.98 7.26
C LEU A 12 -14.77 -8.71 6.82
N ILE A 13 -15.55 -8.11 7.73
CA ILE A 13 -16.42 -6.96 7.44
C ILE A 13 -15.60 -5.67 7.33
N TYR A 14 -14.76 -5.35 8.32
CA TYR A 14 -14.00 -4.10 8.35
C TYR A 14 -12.91 -4.04 7.26
N SER A 15 -12.28 -5.18 6.95
CA SER A 15 -11.32 -5.23 5.83
C SER A 15 -11.98 -4.91 4.50
N GLN A 16 -13.10 -5.57 4.25
CA GLN A 16 -13.81 -5.46 2.98
C GLN A 16 -14.36 -4.06 2.79
N GLU A 17 -14.84 -3.40 3.84
CA GLU A 17 -15.26 -2.00 3.78
C GLU A 17 -14.10 -1.06 3.43
N THR A 18 -12.91 -1.30 3.97
CA THR A 18 -11.72 -0.49 3.68
C THR A 18 -11.28 -0.68 2.21
N ILE A 19 -11.26 -1.92 1.73
CA ILE A 19 -10.96 -2.23 0.32
C ILE A 19 -12.01 -1.59 -0.61
N ARG A 20 -13.30 -1.67 -0.28
CA ARG A 20 -14.39 -1.02 -1.03
C ARG A 20 -14.25 0.50 -1.08
N THR A 21 -13.76 1.10 0.00
CA THR A 21 -13.46 2.52 0.05
C THR A 21 -12.35 2.87 -0.92
N ALA A 22 -11.27 2.08 -0.95
CA ALA A 22 -10.18 2.26 -1.91
C ALA A 22 -10.66 2.10 -3.38
N LEU A 23 -11.49 1.10 -3.65
CA LEU A 23 -12.13 0.92 -4.97
C LEU A 23 -13.00 2.14 -5.34
N ALA A 24 -13.80 2.66 -4.40
CA ALA A 24 -14.63 3.85 -4.63
C ALA A 24 -13.78 5.12 -4.88
N MET A 25 -12.58 5.18 -4.32
CA MET A 25 -11.61 6.26 -4.57
C MET A 25 -10.88 6.12 -5.92
N GLY A 26 -11.02 4.98 -6.59
CA GLY A 26 -10.50 4.73 -7.94
C GLY A 26 -9.40 3.68 -8.02
N ALA A 27 -9.27 2.78 -7.04
CA ALA A 27 -8.46 1.58 -7.21
C ALA A 27 -9.13 0.64 -8.24
N ASP A 28 -8.31 -0.05 -9.05
CA ASP A 28 -8.79 -0.92 -10.12
C ASP A 28 -9.29 -2.26 -9.59
N ARG A 29 -8.58 -2.84 -8.61
CA ARG A 29 -8.91 -4.12 -7.98
C ARG A 29 -8.44 -4.14 -6.52
N GLY A 30 -9.16 -4.87 -5.68
CA GLY A 30 -8.79 -5.16 -4.30
C GLY A 30 -8.45 -6.64 -4.12
N ILE A 31 -7.42 -6.92 -3.31
CA ILE A 31 -7.07 -8.28 -2.90
C ILE A 31 -7.16 -8.33 -1.37
N HIS A 32 -7.95 -9.28 -0.88
CA HIS A 32 -8.11 -9.51 0.56
C HIS A 32 -7.39 -10.80 0.92
N VAL A 33 -6.34 -10.67 1.74
CA VAL A 33 -5.64 -11.83 2.28
C VAL A 33 -6.23 -12.15 3.65
N GLU A 34 -6.88 -13.29 3.76
CA GLU A 34 -7.57 -13.67 4.99
C GLU A 34 -6.60 -14.36 5.97
N VAL A 35 -6.47 -13.80 7.17
CA VAL A 35 -5.70 -14.41 8.26
C VAL A 35 -6.66 -14.64 9.43
N SER A 36 -6.94 -15.90 9.72
CA SER A 36 -7.95 -16.30 10.70
C SER A 36 -7.33 -16.86 11.98
N GLY A 37 -8.10 -16.79 13.07
CA GLY A 37 -7.73 -17.41 14.34
C GLY A 37 -6.49 -16.81 15.01
N PRO A 38 -5.75 -17.61 15.81
CA PRO A 38 -4.62 -17.12 16.63
C PRO A 38 -3.48 -16.47 15.86
N GLU A 39 -3.32 -16.81 14.58
CA GLU A 39 -2.24 -16.28 13.73
C GLU A 39 -2.37 -14.77 13.55
N TYR A 40 -3.59 -14.26 13.50
CA TYR A 40 -3.85 -12.83 13.39
C TYR A 40 -3.40 -12.04 14.62
N GLU A 41 -3.60 -12.59 15.82
CA GLU A 41 -3.19 -11.92 17.06
C GLU A 41 -1.66 -11.72 17.10
N THR A 42 -0.93 -12.57 16.36
CA THR A 42 0.52 -12.51 16.20
C THR A 42 0.96 -11.87 14.87
N LEU A 43 0.03 -11.28 14.11
CA LEU A 43 0.35 -10.60 12.86
C LEU A 43 1.19 -9.36 13.19
N GLN A 44 2.28 -9.20 12.47
CA GLN A 44 3.30 -8.17 12.71
C GLN A 44 3.79 -7.64 11.36
N PRO A 45 4.45 -6.46 11.31
CA PRO A 45 5.01 -5.92 10.07
C PRO A 45 5.83 -6.93 9.26
N PHE A 46 6.60 -7.80 9.94
CA PHE A 46 7.36 -8.88 9.29
C PHE A 46 6.47 -9.83 8.45
N HIS A 47 5.34 -10.25 9.00
CA HIS A 47 4.39 -11.15 8.33
C HIS A 47 3.74 -10.44 7.14
N ILE A 48 3.28 -9.20 7.36
CA ILE A 48 2.63 -8.36 6.34
C ILE A 48 3.59 -8.12 5.17
N SER A 49 4.84 -7.78 5.45
CA SER A 49 5.84 -7.53 4.41
C SER A 49 6.17 -8.75 3.55
N LYS A 50 6.15 -9.96 4.13
CA LYS A 50 6.30 -11.19 3.34
C LYS A 50 5.13 -11.39 2.39
N ILE A 51 3.91 -11.16 2.88
CA ILE A 51 2.72 -11.33 2.05
C ILE A 51 2.70 -10.28 0.94
N LEU A 52 2.93 -9.01 1.26
CA LEU A 52 3.02 -7.93 0.26
C LEU A 52 4.09 -8.24 -0.80
N ALA A 53 5.25 -8.74 -0.41
CA ALA A 53 6.30 -9.13 -1.35
C ALA A 53 5.84 -10.27 -2.28
N LYS A 54 5.17 -11.29 -1.73
CA LYS A 54 4.66 -12.41 -2.52
C LYS A 54 3.60 -11.97 -3.52
N VAL A 55 2.65 -11.16 -3.06
CA VAL A 55 1.57 -10.63 -3.91
C VAL A 55 2.12 -9.68 -4.98
N ALA A 56 3.08 -8.82 -4.65
CA ALA A 56 3.74 -7.95 -5.63
C ALA A 56 4.42 -8.75 -6.75
N GLN A 57 5.02 -9.90 -6.43
CA GLN A 57 5.63 -10.79 -7.42
C GLN A 57 4.60 -11.50 -8.29
N GLU A 58 3.50 -11.99 -7.70
CA GLU A 58 2.42 -12.69 -8.42
C GLU A 58 1.67 -11.75 -9.36
N GLU A 59 1.38 -10.54 -8.89
CA GLU A 59 0.73 -9.48 -9.65
C GLU A 59 1.67 -8.74 -10.60
N LYS A 60 2.98 -9.07 -10.56
CA LYS A 60 4.03 -8.47 -11.40
C LYS A 60 4.01 -6.95 -11.39
N VAL A 61 3.79 -6.36 -10.21
CA VAL A 61 3.75 -4.91 -10.05
C VAL A 61 5.16 -4.33 -10.22
N ASP A 62 5.25 -3.11 -10.71
CA ASP A 62 6.49 -2.34 -10.78
C ASP A 62 6.65 -1.37 -9.60
N MET A 63 5.62 -1.22 -8.78
CA MET A 63 5.64 -0.30 -7.65
C MET A 63 4.73 -0.81 -6.52
N VAL A 64 5.23 -0.70 -5.28
CA VAL A 64 4.42 -0.90 -4.08
C VAL A 64 4.36 0.42 -3.32
N ILE A 65 3.16 0.93 -3.05
CA ILE A 65 2.95 2.12 -2.24
C ILE A 65 2.24 1.71 -0.96
N VAL A 66 2.80 2.08 0.19
CA VAL A 66 2.19 1.87 1.51
C VAL A 66 2.19 3.17 2.31
N GLY A 67 1.41 3.22 3.39
CA GLY A 67 1.53 4.31 4.36
C GLY A 67 2.87 4.28 5.08
N LYS A 68 3.30 5.44 5.61
CA LYS A 68 4.50 5.55 6.45
C LYS A 68 4.44 4.65 7.69
N GLN A 69 3.34 4.73 8.43
CA GLN A 69 3.13 3.96 9.65
C GLN A 69 1.64 3.70 9.82
N ALA A 70 1.31 2.54 10.39
CA ALA A 70 -0.03 2.29 10.87
C ALA A 70 -0.16 2.95 12.26
N ILE A 71 -1.33 3.53 12.54
CA ILE A 71 -1.57 4.32 13.77
C ILE A 71 -1.86 3.46 15.00
N ASP A 72 -2.03 2.16 14.80
CA ASP A 72 -2.31 1.16 15.83
C ASP A 72 -1.03 0.58 16.42
N ASP A 73 -0.07 0.20 15.58
CA ASP A 73 1.22 -0.37 15.99
C ASP A 73 2.39 0.63 16.03
N ASP A 74 2.22 1.82 15.43
CA ASP A 74 3.22 2.89 15.29
C ASP A 74 4.63 2.39 14.87
N SER A 75 4.71 1.28 14.13
CA SER A 75 5.97 0.56 13.94
C SER A 75 6.85 1.12 12.84
N ASN A 76 6.27 1.71 11.79
CA ASN A 76 7.00 2.29 10.64
C ASN A 76 8.05 1.30 10.06
N GLN A 77 7.63 0.07 9.78
CA GLN A 77 8.54 -1.03 9.38
C GLN A 77 8.12 -1.71 8.07
N THR A 78 6.81 -1.80 7.81
CA THR A 78 6.27 -2.62 6.71
C THR A 78 6.85 -2.25 5.34
N ALA A 79 7.05 -0.96 5.06
CA ALA A 79 7.59 -0.51 3.78
C ALA A 79 9.03 -1.00 3.56
N GLN A 80 9.89 -0.75 4.56
CA GLN A 80 11.32 -1.06 4.50
C GLN A 80 11.56 -2.57 4.45
N MET A 81 10.78 -3.33 5.21
CA MET A 81 10.84 -4.79 5.22
C MET A 81 10.34 -5.39 3.90
N THR A 82 9.27 -4.84 3.31
CA THR A 82 8.77 -5.28 2.00
C THR A 82 9.83 -5.05 0.92
N ALA A 83 10.48 -3.88 0.93
CA ALA A 83 11.58 -3.57 0.03
C ALA A 83 12.76 -4.55 0.20
N ALA A 84 13.08 -4.91 1.44
CA ALA A 84 14.13 -5.89 1.74
C ALA A 84 13.79 -7.30 1.21
N PHE A 85 12.56 -7.78 1.39
CA PHE A 85 12.12 -9.08 0.86
C PHE A 85 12.13 -9.13 -0.67
N LEU A 86 11.76 -8.03 -1.32
CA LEU A 86 11.77 -7.91 -2.79
C LEU A 86 13.17 -7.62 -3.35
N ASN A 87 14.12 -7.23 -2.51
CA ASN A 87 15.41 -6.65 -2.91
C ASN A 87 15.22 -5.45 -3.87
N TRP A 88 14.25 -4.58 -3.55
CA TRP A 88 13.92 -3.38 -4.33
C TRP A 88 14.46 -2.11 -3.65
N PRO A 89 14.80 -1.07 -4.42
CA PRO A 89 15.03 0.26 -3.86
C PRO A 89 13.77 0.76 -3.15
N GLN A 90 13.99 1.56 -2.10
CA GLN A 90 12.92 2.16 -1.31
C GLN A 90 13.01 3.68 -1.27
N ALA A 91 11.85 4.34 -1.20
CA ALA A 91 11.73 5.77 -0.98
C ALA A 91 10.71 6.02 0.14
N THR A 92 11.18 6.13 1.37
CA THR A 92 10.30 6.31 2.54
C THR A 92 9.99 7.78 2.82
N PHE A 93 8.86 8.03 3.47
CA PHE A 93 8.42 9.37 3.90
C PHE A 93 8.26 10.33 2.71
N ALA A 94 7.75 9.81 1.61
CA ALA A 94 7.57 10.57 0.38
C ALA A 94 6.53 11.69 0.60
N SER A 95 6.93 12.93 0.36
CA SER A 95 6.04 14.10 0.28
C SER A 95 5.83 14.60 -1.14
N LYS A 96 6.60 14.10 -2.12
CA LYS A 96 6.30 14.24 -3.55
C LYS A 96 6.89 13.08 -4.34
N VAL A 97 6.15 12.57 -5.33
CA VAL A 97 6.63 11.54 -6.26
C VAL A 97 6.40 12.02 -7.68
N ASP A 98 7.47 12.14 -8.47
CA ASP A 98 7.43 12.44 -9.90
C ASP A 98 7.94 11.20 -10.66
N LYS A 99 7.09 10.58 -11.48
CA LYS A 99 7.46 9.42 -12.32
C LYS A 99 8.05 9.91 -13.64
N THR A 100 9.22 9.40 -13.98
CA THR A 100 9.91 9.58 -15.27
C THR A 100 10.16 8.20 -15.89
N ASP A 101 10.51 8.12 -17.18
CA ASP A 101 10.70 6.82 -17.85
C ASP A 101 11.72 5.93 -17.10
N GLY A 102 11.21 4.87 -16.46
CA GLY A 102 11.99 3.87 -15.72
C GLY A 102 12.47 4.29 -14.32
N GLU A 103 12.26 5.53 -13.88
CA GLU A 103 12.76 6.05 -12.60
C GLU A 103 11.74 6.94 -11.89
N LEU A 104 11.80 6.95 -10.56
CA LEU A 104 11.03 7.87 -9.72
C LEU A 104 11.98 8.89 -9.10
N THR A 105 11.59 10.17 -9.18
CA THR A 105 12.18 11.23 -8.37
C THR A 105 11.27 11.46 -7.17
N VAL A 106 11.77 11.18 -5.97
CA VAL A 106 10.98 11.25 -4.73
C VAL A 106 11.57 12.30 -3.80
N LYS A 107 10.74 13.24 -3.35
CA LYS A 107 11.07 14.12 -2.22
C LYS A 107 10.60 13.47 -0.94
N ARG A 108 11.50 13.40 0.04
CA ARG A 108 11.31 12.74 1.33
C ARG A 108 11.42 13.74 2.45
N GLU A 109 10.59 13.58 3.45
CA GLU A 109 10.71 14.28 4.72
C GLU A 109 11.81 13.62 5.56
N ILE A 110 12.80 14.40 5.96
CA ILE A 110 13.87 14.00 6.88
C ILE A 110 13.91 15.02 8.03
N ASP A 111 14.60 14.69 9.12
CA ASP A 111 14.65 15.57 10.30
C ASP A 111 15.21 16.98 9.98
N GLY A 112 16.14 17.05 9.02
CA GLY A 112 16.74 18.31 8.55
C GLY A 112 15.96 19.06 7.46
N GLY A 113 14.75 18.60 7.09
CA GLY A 113 13.93 19.20 6.03
C GLY A 113 13.60 18.21 4.91
N LEU A 114 13.96 18.54 3.68
CA LEU A 114 13.61 17.74 2.50
C LEU A 114 14.85 17.16 1.82
N GLU A 115 14.79 15.87 1.50
CA GLU A 115 15.78 15.18 0.68
C GLU A 115 15.14 14.76 -0.65
N THR A 116 15.83 14.96 -1.77
CA THR A 116 15.37 14.44 -3.08
C THR A 116 16.25 13.28 -3.49
N ILE A 117 15.64 12.12 -3.71
CA ILE A 117 16.33 10.91 -4.18
C ILE A 117 15.76 10.44 -5.52
N LYS A 118 16.56 9.67 -6.25
CA LYS A 118 16.11 8.95 -7.44
C LYS A 118 16.16 7.46 -7.17
N VAL A 119 15.09 6.76 -7.50
CA VAL A 119 15.00 5.29 -7.39
C VAL A 119 14.55 4.71 -8.72
N LYS A 120 15.15 3.59 -9.11
CA LYS A 120 14.76 2.87 -10.33
C LYS A 120 13.53 2.01 -10.04
N LEU A 121 12.65 1.85 -11.03
CA LEU A 121 11.60 0.85 -10.95
C LEU A 121 12.20 -0.55 -11.21
N PRO A 122 11.75 -1.59 -10.48
CA PRO A 122 10.67 -1.58 -9.51
C PRO A 122 11.06 -1.04 -8.12
N ALA A 123 10.14 -0.41 -7.40
CA ALA A 123 10.44 0.27 -6.12
C ALA A 123 9.31 0.19 -5.09
N VAL A 124 9.67 0.35 -3.81
CA VAL A 124 8.72 0.49 -2.69
C VAL A 124 8.72 1.92 -2.15
N ILE A 125 7.54 2.50 -1.96
CA ILE A 125 7.37 3.88 -1.49
C ILE A 125 6.53 3.87 -0.23
N SER A 126 6.94 4.65 0.78
CA SER A 126 6.05 4.96 1.91
C SER A 126 5.58 6.41 1.86
N ALA A 127 4.27 6.62 1.87
CA ALA A 127 3.64 7.93 1.78
C ALA A 127 3.63 8.63 3.14
N ASP A 128 4.15 9.86 3.18
CA ASP A 128 3.94 10.78 4.30
C ASP A 128 2.59 11.51 4.14
N LEU A 129 2.08 12.08 5.24
CA LEU A 129 0.85 12.87 5.24
C LEU A 129 0.90 14.04 4.25
N ARG A 130 2.10 14.57 3.98
CA ARG A 130 2.32 15.71 3.07
C ARG A 130 2.29 15.33 1.58
N LEU A 131 2.17 14.04 1.23
CA LEU A 131 2.24 13.59 -0.16
C LEU A 131 1.10 14.15 -1.03
N ASN A 132 -0.13 14.09 -0.52
CA ASN A 132 -1.31 14.55 -1.22
C ASN A 132 -2.46 14.81 -0.23
N GLU A 133 -3.54 15.40 -0.73
CA GLU A 133 -4.84 15.41 -0.06
C GLU A 133 -5.70 14.30 -0.66
N PRO A 134 -6.11 13.28 0.12
CA PRO A 134 -6.96 12.21 -0.37
C PRO A 134 -8.29 12.76 -0.91
N ARG A 135 -8.67 12.30 -2.10
CA ARG A 135 -9.95 12.68 -2.72
C ARG A 135 -11.12 12.01 -1.99
N TYR A 136 -12.29 12.66 -1.97
CA TYR A 136 -13.51 12.04 -1.49
C TYR A 136 -14.12 11.12 -2.55
N ALA A 137 -14.61 9.95 -2.13
CA ALA A 137 -15.39 9.07 -2.99
C ALA A 137 -16.76 9.69 -3.27
N THR A 138 -17.20 9.68 -4.53
CA THR A 138 -18.53 10.17 -4.92
C THR A 138 -19.58 9.08 -4.70
N LEU A 139 -20.84 9.47 -4.44
CA LEU A 139 -21.94 8.51 -4.27
C LEU A 139 -22.07 7.49 -5.43
N PRO A 140 -21.94 7.89 -6.71
CA PRO A 140 -21.92 6.92 -7.81
C PRO A 140 -20.80 5.88 -7.70
N ASN A 141 -19.58 6.30 -7.34
CA ASN A 141 -18.45 5.38 -7.23
C ASN A 141 -18.60 4.41 -6.05
N ILE A 142 -19.19 4.86 -4.95
CA ILE A 142 -19.49 4.00 -3.79
C ILE A 142 -20.50 2.92 -4.17
N MET A 143 -21.54 3.27 -4.95
CA MET A 143 -22.53 2.28 -5.39
C MET A 143 -21.92 1.25 -6.35
N VAL A 144 -21.04 1.68 -7.25
CA VAL A 144 -20.34 0.78 -8.17
C VAL A 144 -19.42 -0.17 -7.39
N SER A 145 -18.63 0.33 -6.44
CA SER A 145 -17.69 -0.51 -5.68
C SER A 145 -18.37 -1.55 -4.79
N LEU A 146 -19.59 -1.29 -4.33
CA LEU A 146 -20.40 -2.27 -3.61
C LEU A 146 -20.88 -3.42 -4.51
N SER A 147 -21.06 -3.15 -5.80
CA SER A 147 -21.56 -4.12 -6.79
C SER A 147 -20.47 -4.90 -7.53
N SER A 148 -19.27 -4.34 -7.67
CA SER A 148 -18.17 -4.88 -8.49
C SER A 148 -17.19 -5.76 -7.71
N CYS A 149 -17.57 -6.27 -6.54
CA CYS A 149 -16.71 -7.09 -5.69
C CYS A 149 -16.57 -8.52 -6.28
N ASP A 150 -15.75 -8.68 -7.32
CA ASP A 150 -15.19 -9.97 -7.69
C ASP A 150 -14.03 -10.27 -6.74
N ASN A 151 -14.35 -10.94 -5.63
CA ASN A 151 -13.41 -11.20 -4.54
C ASN A 151 -12.46 -12.35 -4.91
N GLU A 152 -11.22 -12.05 -5.27
CA GLU A 152 -10.11 -13.01 -5.14
C GLU A 152 -9.65 -12.98 -3.67
N VAL A 153 -10.20 -13.90 -2.88
CA VAL A 153 -9.73 -14.17 -1.52
C VAL A 153 -8.53 -15.10 -1.64
N LEU A 154 -7.37 -14.65 -1.16
CA LEU A 154 -6.14 -15.44 -1.03
C LEU A 154 -5.94 -15.83 0.43
#